data_AF-A0A954R593-F1
#
_entry.id   AF-A0A954R593-F1
#
_cell.length_a   1.000
_cell.length_b   1.000
_cell.length_c   1.000
_cell.angle_alpha   90.00
_cell.angle_beta   90.00
_cell.angle_gamma   90.00
#
_symmetry.space_group_name_H-M   'P 1'
#
loop_
_entity.id
_entity.type
_entity.pdbx_description
1 polymer ?
#
loop_
_entity_poly.entity_id
_entity_poly.type
_entity_poly.pdbx_seq_one_letter_code
_entity_poly.pdbx_strand_id
1 'polypeptide(L)'
;MQRRHFLQTSLVGGISLTSWPKFSRLATAADAGEPPYALRRQTPTRFYDGHRCWSHPRAGIVPIGSDPRRTRVVMTMNSLDVDGSDVFKGVYGLRTDDLGETWTEPAELAALAPRHESINGQERPVAVSDFWPRWHVASGKLLGTGHTVVYTPDWKVTHPRPRHTAYSVYDPQANQWQSWRKLAMPDGDEFHDAGAGCVQRYDEADGTILLPIYFRPPGQNSRVTVARCEFDGDQLRFREHGNVLSVEDKTRGLHEPS
;
A
#
# COMPACT_ATOMS: atom_id res chain seq x y z
N MET A 1 -26.96 29.46 -6.28
CA MET A 1 -25.88 30.42 -6.59
C MET A 1 -24.67 29.65 -7.08
N GLN A 2 -24.25 29.88 -8.32
CA GLN A 2 -23.26 29.06 -9.05
C GLN A 2 -21.83 29.45 -8.68
N ARG A 3 -20.95 28.44 -8.52
CA ARG A 3 -19.51 28.50 -8.18
C ARG A 3 -18.61 29.31 -9.14
N ARG A 4 -19.15 30.10 -10.07
CA ARG A 4 -18.40 30.85 -11.09
C ARG A 4 -18.10 32.31 -10.72
N HIS A 5 -18.60 32.83 -9.60
CA HIS A 5 -18.41 34.24 -9.23
C HIS A 5 -17.23 34.52 -8.28
N PHE A 6 -16.59 33.49 -7.70
CA PHE A 6 -15.48 33.66 -6.75
C PHE A 6 -14.14 33.99 -7.42
N LEU A 7 -13.97 33.65 -8.70
CA LEU A 7 -12.69 33.87 -9.41
C LEU A 7 -12.55 35.28 -10.00
N GLN A 8 -13.57 36.14 -9.92
CA GLN A 8 -13.54 37.48 -10.55
C GLN A 8 -13.17 38.63 -9.61
N THR A 9 -13.06 38.42 -8.30
CA THR A 9 -12.87 39.52 -7.32
C THR A 9 -11.50 39.60 -6.65
N SER A 10 -10.52 38.76 -7.01
CA SER A 10 -9.19 38.77 -6.35
C SER A 10 -8.09 39.49 -7.16
N LEU A 11 -8.44 40.29 -8.16
CA LEU A 11 -7.49 40.99 -9.04
C LEU A 11 -7.37 42.49 -8.75
N VAL A 12 -7.20 42.92 -7.50
CA VAL A 12 -6.60 44.24 -7.18
C VAL A 12 -5.94 44.19 -5.80
N GLY A 13 -4.64 44.51 -5.74
CA GLY A 13 -4.01 45.01 -4.51
C GLY A 13 -2.83 44.19 -3.99
N GLY A 14 -1.68 44.27 -4.66
CA GLY A 14 -0.41 43.78 -4.13
C GLY A 14 0.76 44.33 -4.92
N ILE A 15 1.21 45.55 -4.58
CA ILE A 15 2.48 46.08 -5.07
C ILE A 15 3.59 45.23 -4.43
N SER A 16 4.12 44.26 -5.17
CA SER A 16 5.32 43.54 -4.77
C SER A 16 6.53 44.32 -5.27
N LEU A 17 7.31 44.87 -4.32
CA LEU A 17 8.63 45.42 -4.59
C LEU A 17 9.51 44.29 -5.15
N THR A 18 9.85 44.38 -6.43
CA THR A 18 10.81 43.48 -7.08
C THR A 18 12.21 43.79 -6.57
N SER A 19 12.61 43.10 -5.50
CA SER A 19 14.03 42.94 -5.21
C SER A 19 14.59 41.93 -6.22
N TRP A 20 15.45 42.39 -7.13
CA TRP A 20 16.22 41.49 -7.99
C TRP A 20 17.12 40.65 -7.07
N PRO A 21 16.94 39.31 -6.99
CA PRO A 21 17.95 38.50 -6.34
C PRO A 21 19.21 38.60 -7.20
N LYS A 22 20.34 38.91 -6.58
CA LYS A 22 21.64 38.68 -7.22
C LYS A 22 21.68 37.19 -7.53
N PHE A 23 21.58 36.84 -8.81
CA PHE A 23 21.78 35.48 -9.29
C PHE A 23 23.23 35.08 -8.97
N SER A 24 23.45 34.56 -7.77
CA SER A 24 24.54 33.63 -7.53
C SER A 24 24.39 32.54 -8.59
N ARG A 25 25.42 32.39 -9.42
CA ARG A 25 25.50 31.39 -10.49
C ARG A 25 24.90 30.10 -9.97
N LEU A 26 23.70 29.76 -10.45
CA LEU A 26 23.18 28.41 -10.37
C LEU A 26 24.32 27.54 -10.88
N ALA A 27 24.82 26.63 -10.03
CA ALA A 27 25.63 25.54 -10.53
C ALA A 27 24.84 24.97 -11.70
N THR A 28 25.37 25.13 -12.91
CA THR A 28 24.90 24.42 -14.08
C THR A 28 24.79 22.97 -13.64
N ALA A 29 23.56 22.46 -13.56
CA ALA A 29 23.34 21.04 -13.43
C ALA A 29 24.28 20.40 -14.45
N ALA A 30 25.18 19.54 -13.98
CA ALA A 30 26.04 18.80 -14.87
C ALA A 30 25.16 18.23 -15.99
N ASP A 31 25.66 18.28 -17.22
CA ASP A 31 25.05 17.66 -18.39
C ASP A 31 25.00 16.14 -18.14
N ALA A 32 24.04 15.73 -17.31
CA ALA A 32 23.69 14.35 -17.09
C ALA A 32 22.98 13.99 -18.39
N GLY A 33 23.72 13.39 -19.31
CA GLY A 33 23.18 12.89 -20.58
C GLY A 33 21.88 12.12 -20.37
N GLU A 34 21.13 11.91 -21.45
CA GLU A 34 19.81 11.28 -21.38
C GLU A 34 19.84 10.04 -20.46
N PRO A 35 18.87 9.92 -19.52
CA PRO A 35 18.84 8.79 -18.62
C PRO A 35 18.84 7.48 -19.42
N PRO A 36 19.47 6.41 -18.93
CA PRO A 36 19.60 5.14 -19.66
C PRO A 36 18.27 4.35 -19.75
N TYR A 37 17.13 5.04 -19.65
CA TYR A 37 15.79 4.48 -19.68
C TYR A 37 14.82 5.44 -20.39
N ALA A 38 13.83 4.84 -21.07
CA ALA A 38 12.68 5.57 -21.59
C ALA A 38 11.48 5.41 -20.66
N LEU A 39 10.69 6.47 -20.49
CA LEU A 39 9.43 6.42 -19.75
C LEU A 39 8.26 6.32 -20.73
N ARG A 40 7.39 5.32 -20.53
CA ARG A 40 6.16 5.13 -21.28
C ARG A 40 4.98 5.06 -20.32
N ARG A 41 3.92 5.82 -20.60
CA ARG A 41 2.64 5.68 -19.88
C ARG A 41 1.82 4.55 -20.50
N GLN A 42 1.37 3.62 -19.67
CA GLN A 42 0.41 2.58 -20.03
C GLN A 42 -0.82 2.69 -19.13
N THR A 43 -1.97 2.21 -19.63
CA THR A 43 -3.19 2.10 -18.84
C THR A 43 -3.73 0.68 -18.97
N PRO A 44 -3.30 -0.25 -18.09
CA PRO A 44 -3.68 -1.65 -18.17
C PRO A 44 -5.19 -1.88 -18.11
N THR A 45 -5.90 -1.04 -17.35
CA THR A 45 -7.36 -1.11 -17.20
C THR A 45 -7.91 0.24 -16.71
N ARG A 46 -9.23 0.40 -16.77
CA ARG A 46 -9.99 1.52 -16.20
C ARG A 46 -11.30 1.00 -15.64
N PHE A 47 -11.70 1.48 -14.48
CA PHE A 47 -13.01 1.18 -13.91
C PHE A 47 -13.48 2.33 -13.04
N TYR A 48 -14.67 2.82 -13.36
CA TYR A 48 -15.49 3.67 -12.51
C TYR A 48 -16.93 3.52 -12.97
N ASP A 49 -17.82 3.00 -12.12
CA ASP A 49 -19.23 2.76 -12.45
C ASP A 49 -20.19 3.78 -11.81
N GLY A 50 -19.65 4.85 -11.20
CA GLY A 50 -20.42 5.83 -10.43
C GLY A 50 -20.51 5.51 -8.94
N HIS A 51 -20.29 4.25 -8.55
CA HIS A 51 -20.32 3.78 -7.16
C HIS A 51 -19.01 3.11 -6.72
N ARG A 52 -18.24 2.55 -7.65
CA ARG A 52 -16.99 1.87 -7.39
C ARG A 52 -15.92 2.29 -8.37
N CYS A 53 -14.67 2.25 -7.92
CA CYS A 53 -13.49 2.45 -8.75
C CYS A 53 -12.36 1.48 -8.38
N TRP A 54 -11.34 1.40 -9.24
CA TRP A 54 -10.07 0.79 -8.88
C TRP A 54 -9.26 1.73 -7.98
N SER A 55 -8.76 1.19 -6.87
CA SER A 55 -7.79 1.86 -6.00
C SER A 55 -6.55 0.98 -5.79
N HIS A 56 -5.48 1.60 -5.29
CA HIS A 56 -4.24 0.93 -4.89
C HIS A 56 -3.61 0.02 -5.96
N PRO A 57 -3.43 0.46 -7.22
CA PRO A 57 -2.70 -0.33 -8.20
C PRO A 57 -1.24 -0.44 -7.77
N ARG A 58 -0.85 -1.62 -7.26
CA ARG A 58 0.52 -1.93 -6.84
C ARG A 58 0.99 -3.18 -7.55
N ALA A 59 2.23 -3.15 -8.04
CA ALA A 59 2.78 -4.22 -8.85
C ALA A 59 4.11 -4.71 -8.28
N GLY A 60 4.30 -6.02 -8.37
CA GLY A 60 5.54 -6.70 -8.04
C GLY A 60 6.07 -7.47 -9.23
N ILE A 61 7.39 -7.53 -9.31
CA ILE A 61 8.12 -8.16 -10.41
C ILE A 61 8.47 -9.59 -10.00
N VAL A 62 8.26 -10.56 -10.89
CA VAL A 62 8.56 -11.98 -10.72
C VAL A 62 9.57 -12.37 -11.81
N PRO A 63 10.84 -12.63 -11.46
CA PRO A 63 11.81 -13.16 -12.41
C PRO A 63 11.35 -14.53 -12.95
N ILE A 64 11.36 -14.72 -14.27
CA ILE A 64 11.07 -16.01 -14.91
C ILE A 64 12.35 -16.56 -15.57
N GLY A 65 12.94 -17.58 -14.95
CA GLY A 65 14.20 -18.16 -15.41
C GLY A 65 15.37 -17.18 -15.24
N SER A 66 16.42 -17.35 -16.07
CA SER A 66 17.64 -16.54 -16.00
C SER A 66 17.68 -15.35 -16.97
N ASP A 67 16.70 -15.22 -17.88
CA ASP A 67 16.64 -14.08 -18.81
C ASP A 67 15.89 -12.92 -18.16
N PRO A 68 16.56 -11.79 -17.85
CA PRO A 68 15.91 -10.64 -17.22
C PRO A 68 14.79 -10.01 -18.08
N ARG A 69 14.78 -10.29 -19.40
CA ARG A 69 13.72 -9.84 -20.32
C ARG A 69 12.46 -10.70 -20.23
N ARG A 70 12.55 -11.89 -19.61
CA ARG A 70 11.41 -12.77 -19.34
C ARG A 70 11.03 -12.58 -17.89
N THR A 71 10.21 -11.56 -17.66
CA THR A 71 9.82 -11.16 -16.33
C THR A 71 8.32 -10.96 -16.31
N ARG A 72 7.66 -11.58 -15.32
CA ARG A 72 6.25 -11.33 -15.06
C ARG A 72 6.11 -10.14 -14.13
N VAL A 73 5.11 -9.31 -14.40
CA VAL A 73 4.67 -8.28 -13.45
C VAL A 73 3.26 -8.66 -12.99
N VAL A 74 3.07 -8.78 -11.67
CA VAL A 74 1.78 -9.07 -11.03
C VAL A 74 1.31 -7.81 -10.35
N MET A 75 0.16 -7.29 -10.79
CA MET A 75 -0.48 -6.12 -10.19
C MET A 75 -1.71 -6.54 -9.40
N THR A 76 -1.88 -5.95 -8.23
CA THR A 76 -3.09 -6.02 -7.42
C THR A 76 -3.75 -4.64 -7.33
N MET A 77 -5.07 -4.61 -7.20
CA MET A 77 -5.88 -3.41 -6.97
C MET A 77 -7.08 -3.75 -6.11
N ASN A 78 -7.54 -2.81 -5.28
CA ASN A 78 -8.78 -2.95 -4.54
C ASN A 78 -9.97 -2.41 -5.35
N SER A 79 -11.15 -2.99 -5.17
CA SER A 79 -12.40 -2.30 -5.51
C SER A 79 -12.79 -1.39 -4.35
N LEU A 80 -12.81 -0.09 -4.59
CA LEU A 80 -13.25 0.92 -3.62
C LEU A 80 -14.70 1.29 -3.91
N ASP A 81 -15.56 1.22 -2.90
CA ASP A 81 -16.91 1.79 -2.90
C ASP A 81 -16.80 3.28 -2.50
N VAL A 82 -17.15 4.18 -3.43
CA VAL A 82 -16.86 5.63 -3.35
C VAL A 82 -17.84 6.38 -2.45
N ASP A 83 -18.98 5.78 -2.13
CA ASP A 83 -19.97 6.36 -1.22
C ASP A 83 -19.54 6.19 0.26
N GLY A 84 -18.58 5.31 0.52
CA GLY A 84 -18.02 5.04 1.85
C GLY A 84 -16.64 5.68 2.08
N SER A 85 -16.16 5.60 3.33
CA SER A 85 -14.78 5.90 3.68
C SER A 85 -13.98 4.59 3.71
N ASP A 86 -13.17 4.37 2.68
CA ASP A 86 -12.27 3.20 2.57
C ASP A 86 -12.98 1.84 2.70
N VAL A 87 -14.03 1.68 1.90
CA VAL A 87 -14.81 0.43 1.83
C VAL A 87 -14.31 -0.41 0.66
N PHE A 88 -13.52 -1.43 0.98
CA PHE A 88 -12.90 -2.33 0.01
C PHE A 88 -13.58 -3.69 0.02
N LYS A 89 -14.25 -4.04 -1.08
CA LYS A 89 -15.07 -5.26 -1.17
C LYS A 89 -14.43 -6.40 -1.95
N GLY A 90 -13.28 -6.15 -2.57
CA GLY A 90 -12.53 -7.17 -3.31
C GLY A 90 -11.12 -6.71 -3.64
N VAL A 91 -10.26 -7.68 -3.94
CA VAL A 91 -8.93 -7.46 -4.52
C VAL A 91 -8.93 -8.10 -5.89
N TYR A 92 -8.49 -7.37 -6.90
CA TYR A 92 -8.39 -7.81 -8.28
C TYR A 92 -6.93 -7.89 -8.69
N GLY A 93 -6.63 -8.83 -9.57
CA GLY A 93 -5.31 -9.07 -10.11
C GLY A 93 -5.29 -8.97 -11.62
N LEU A 94 -4.17 -8.49 -12.14
CA LEU A 94 -3.82 -8.53 -13.55
C LEU A 94 -2.31 -8.72 -13.67
N ARG A 95 -1.86 -9.22 -14.83
CA ARG A 95 -0.44 -9.48 -15.07
C ARG A 95 -0.04 -9.20 -16.49
N THR A 96 1.26 -9.04 -16.67
CA THR A 96 1.94 -9.00 -17.96
C THR A 96 3.15 -9.93 -17.89
N ASP A 97 3.46 -10.60 -19.01
CA ASP A 97 4.65 -11.43 -19.21
C ASP A 97 5.61 -10.81 -20.26
N ASP A 98 5.31 -9.58 -20.69
CA ASP A 98 6.00 -8.84 -21.77
C ASP A 98 6.31 -7.39 -21.35
N LEU A 99 6.57 -7.17 -20.05
CA LEU A 99 6.92 -5.87 -19.46
C LEU A 99 5.88 -4.76 -19.74
N GLY A 100 4.63 -5.16 -19.89
CA GLY A 100 3.47 -4.28 -19.97
C GLY A 100 2.96 -4.00 -21.38
N GLU A 101 3.54 -4.63 -22.42
CA GLU A 101 2.99 -4.52 -23.78
C GLU A 101 1.55 -5.03 -23.85
N THR A 102 1.27 -6.15 -23.18
CA THR A 102 -0.07 -6.69 -23.00
C THR A 102 -0.35 -7.02 -21.53
N TRP A 103 -1.60 -6.85 -21.12
CA TRP A 103 -2.07 -7.19 -19.77
C TRP A 103 -3.26 -8.14 -19.87
N THR A 104 -3.37 -9.06 -18.92
CA THR A 104 -4.60 -9.81 -18.72
C THR A 104 -5.71 -8.89 -18.24
N GLU A 105 -6.97 -9.24 -18.52
CA GLU A 105 -8.11 -8.57 -17.90
C GLU A 105 -8.05 -8.66 -16.37
N PRO A 106 -8.51 -7.62 -15.64
CA PRO A 106 -8.63 -7.68 -14.18
C PRO A 106 -9.58 -8.80 -13.76
N ALA A 107 -9.12 -9.66 -12.87
CA ALA A 107 -9.93 -10.75 -12.31
C ALA A 107 -9.91 -10.69 -10.77
N GLU A 108 -11.04 -10.98 -10.15
CA GLU A 108 -11.12 -11.03 -8.69
C GLU A 108 -10.26 -12.17 -8.13
N LEU A 109 -9.49 -11.86 -7.09
CA LEU A 109 -8.59 -12.79 -6.42
C LEU A 109 -9.30 -13.40 -5.22
N ALA A 110 -9.91 -14.57 -5.40
CA ALA A 110 -10.63 -15.28 -4.33
C ALA A 110 -9.77 -15.50 -3.07
N ALA A 111 -8.47 -15.75 -3.25
CA ALA A 111 -7.51 -15.91 -2.17
C ALA A 111 -7.29 -14.64 -1.31
N LEU A 112 -7.61 -13.47 -1.87
CA LEU A 112 -7.51 -12.16 -1.21
C LEU A 112 -8.89 -11.56 -0.88
N ALA A 113 -9.97 -12.33 -1.05
CA ALA A 113 -11.32 -11.88 -0.77
C ALA A 113 -11.52 -11.54 0.72
N PRO A 114 -12.43 -10.60 1.03
CA PRO A 114 -12.87 -10.38 2.40
C PRO A 114 -13.43 -11.66 3.03
N ARG A 115 -13.22 -11.83 4.33
CA ARG A 115 -13.79 -12.94 5.11
C ARG A 115 -14.48 -12.42 6.36
N HIS A 116 -15.38 -13.22 6.93
CA HIS A 116 -16.01 -12.89 8.21
C HIS A 116 -15.18 -13.44 9.36
N GLU A 117 -15.03 -12.64 10.42
CA GLU A 117 -14.35 -13.02 11.65
C GLU A 117 -15.17 -12.58 12.87
N SER A 118 -15.15 -13.39 13.92
CA SER A 118 -15.78 -13.04 15.20
C SER A 118 -14.88 -12.08 15.98
N ILE A 119 -15.32 -10.84 16.14
CA ILE A 119 -14.57 -9.78 16.82
C ILE A 119 -15.50 -9.12 17.85
N ASN A 120 -15.11 -9.21 19.13
CA ASN A 120 -15.92 -8.74 20.26
C ASN A 120 -17.34 -9.34 20.28
N GLY A 121 -17.46 -10.63 19.98
CA GLY A 121 -18.73 -11.36 19.97
C GLY A 121 -19.66 -11.05 18.80
N GLN A 122 -19.17 -10.37 17.76
CA GLN A 122 -19.92 -10.04 16.56
C GLN A 122 -19.16 -10.50 15.31
N GLU A 123 -19.88 -11.15 14.39
CA GLU A 123 -19.34 -11.45 13.06
C GLU A 123 -19.16 -10.17 12.26
N ARG A 124 -17.93 -9.94 11.77
CA ARG A 124 -17.55 -8.72 11.06
C ARG A 124 -16.82 -9.03 9.76
N PRO A 125 -17.08 -8.28 8.67
CA PRO A 125 -16.27 -8.38 7.47
C PRO A 125 -14.87 -7.84 7.73
N VAL A 126 -13.86 -8.59 7.28
CA VAL A 126 -12.45 -8.22 7.32
C VAL A 126 -11.87 -8.32 5.92
N ALA A 127 -11.44 -7.19 5.37
CA ALA A 127 -10.87 -7.12 4.02
C ALA A 127 -9.38 -6.79 4.06
N VAL A 128 -8.64 -7.27 3.06
CA VAL A 128 -7.26 -6.82 2.79
C VAL A 128 -7.30 -5.57 1.93
N SER A 129 -6.54 -4.56 2.30
CA SER A 129 -6.34 -3.36 1.49
C SER A 129 -4.88 -2.91 1.50
N ASP A 130 -4.61 -1.92 0.66
CA ASP A 130 -3.31 -1.25 0.56
C ASP A 130 -2.16 -2.22 0.29
N PHE A 131 -2.46 -3.27 -0.48
CA PHE A 131 -1.62 -4.44 -0.67
C PHE A 131 -0.50 -4.16 -1.67
N TRP A 132 0.75 -4.43 -1.28
CA TRP A 132 1.95 -4.16 -2.06
C TRP A 132 2.74 -5.44 -2.35
N PRO A 133 2.74 -5.96 -3.58
CA PRO A 133 3.58 -7.10 -3.98
C PRO A 133 5.06 -6.72 -4.14
N ARG A 134 5.97 -7.50 -3.54
CA ARG A 134 7.43 -7.34 -3.73
C ARG A 134 8.13 -8.70 -3.75
N TRP A 135 9.06 -8.89 -4.68
CA TRP A 135 9.88 -10.10 -4.77
C TRP A 135 10.83 -10.19 -3.59
N HIS A 136 10.80 -11.33 -2.90
CA HIS A 136 11.78 -11.68 -1.89
C HIS A 136 12.85 -12.58 -2.53
N VAL A 137 14.05 -12.03 -2.71
CA VAL A 137 15.14 -12.72 -3.44
C VAL A 137 15.56 -14.00 -2.72
N ALA A 138 15.75 -13.95 -1.41
CA ALA A 138 16.27 -15.08 -0.64
C ALA A 138 15.34 -16.31 -0.67
N SER A 139 14.01 -16.10 -0.67
CA SER A 139 13.05 -17.21 -0.74
C SER A 139 12.57 -17.54 -2.16
N GLY A 140 12.86 -16.70 -3.16
CA GLY A 140 12.35 -16.86 -4.52
C GLY A 140 10.82 -16.81 -4.61
N LYS A 141 10.19 -15.93 -3.82
CA LYS A 141 8.73 -15.78 -3.78
C LYS A 141 8.31 -14.32 -3.92
N LEU A 142 7.16 -14.09 -4.53
CA LEU A 142 6.52 -12.77 -4.49
C LEU A 142 5.63 -12.71 -3.24
N LEU A 143 6.02 -11.88 -2.29
CA LEU A 143 5.29 -11.64 -1.05
C LEU A 143 4.54 -10.32 -1.19
N GLY A 144 3.23 -10.34 -0.96
CA GLY A 144 2.43 -9.15 -0.84
C GLY A 144 2.12 -8.85 0.62
N THR A 145 2.23 -7.58 1.00
CA THR A 145 1.92 -7.07 2.35
C THR A 145 0.96 -5.90 2.27
N GLY A 146 -0.01 -5.84 3.16
CA GLY A 146 -0.97 -4.75 3.29
C GLY A 146 -1.48 -4.67 4.74
N HIS A 147 -2.67 -4.12 4.93
CA HIS A 147 -3.35 -4.22 6.22
C HIS A 147 -4.76 -4.80 6.09
N THR A 148 -5.37 -5.12 7.23
CA THR A 148 -6.79 -5.46 7.30
C THR A 148 -7.64 -4.23 7.62
N VAL A 149 -8.78 -4.10 6.96
CA VAL A 149 -9.88 -3.24 7.39
C VAL A 149 -10.96 -4.10 8.01
N VAL A 150 -11.30 -3.79 9.26
CA VAL A 150 -12.39 -4.46 9.98
C VAL A 150 -13.60 -3.53 9.94
N TYR A 151 -14.69 -4.02 9.36
CA TYR A 151 -15.92 -3.27 9.21
C TYR A 151 -16.98 -3.66 10.25
N THR A 152 -17.97 -2.81 10.46
CA THR A 152 -19.26 -3.24 11.04
C THR A 152 -20.00 -4.20 10.08
N PRO A 153 -21.07 -4.89 10.52
CA PRO A 153 -21.89 -5.70 9.62
C PRO A 153 -22.43 -4.92 8.40
N ASP A 154 -22.63 -3.60 8.55
CA ASP A 154 -23.08 -2.70 7.50
C ASP A 154 -21.93 -2.09 6.67
N TRP A 155 -20.74 -2.69 6.68
CA TRP A 155 -19.57 -2.25 5.90
C TRP A 155 -19.08 -0.83 6.24
N LYS A 156 -19.14 -0.41 7.51
CA LYS A 156 -18.59 0.89 7.95
C LYS A 156 -17.30 0.72 8.75
N VAL A 157 -16.35 1.62 8.56
CA VAL A 157 -15.15 1.72 9.40
C VAL A 157 -15.52 2.41 10.70
N THR A 158 -15.13 1.83 11.83
CA THR A 158 -15.31 2.42 13.17
C THR A 158 -13.98 2.46 13.92
N HIS A 159 -13.90 3.33 14.92
CA HIS A 159 -12.75 3.44 15.82
C HIS A 159 -13.21 3.33 17.28
N PRO A 160 -12.44 2.65 18.16
CA PRO A 160 -11.28 1.82 17.84
C PRO A 160 -11.69 0.52 17.13
N ARG A 161 -10.77 -0.05 16.35
CA ARG A 161 -10.93 -1.35 15.70
C ARG A 161 -9.59 -2.08 15.71
N PRO A 162 -9.59 -3.42 15.69
CA PRO A 162 -8.36 -4.12 15.38
C PRO A 162 -7.91 -3.83 13.94
N ARG A 163 -6.61 -3.80 13.74
CA ARG A 163 -5.94 -3.82 12.44
C ARG A 163 -4.74 -4.72 12.56
N HIS A 164 -4.52 -5.49 11.50
CA HIS A 164 -3.38 -6.37 11.38
C HIS A 164 -2.65 -6.07 10.08
N THR A 165 -1.34 -6.31 10.06
CA THR A 165 -0.62 -6.51 8.80
C THR A 165 -1.14 -7.80 8.16
N ALA A 166 -1.66 -7.68 6.94
CA ALA A 166 -2.06 -8.82 6.13
C ALA A 166 -0.93 -9.17 5.15
N TYR A 167 -0.71 -10.45 4.90
CA TYR A 167 0.22 -10.90 3.87
C TYR A 167 -0.29 -12.11 3.10
N SER A 168 0.17 -12.25 1.86
CA SER A 168 -0.06 -13.45 1.05
C SER A 168 1.15 -13.70 0.15
N VAL A 169 1.34 -14.96 -0.23
CA VAL A 169 2.42 -15.41 -1.10
C VAL A 169 1.84 -15.78 -2.45
N TYR A 170 2.48 -15.28 -3.51
CA TYR A 170 2.13 -15.64 -4.88
C TYR A 170 3.00 -16.79 -5.37
N ASP A 171 2.34 -17.80 -5.93
CA ASP A 171 2.98 -18.91 -6.63
C ASP A 171 3.13 -18.57 -8.11
N PRO A 172 4.37 -18.35 -8.60
CA PRO A 172 4.61 -18.00 -10.00
C PRO A 172 4.41 -19.16 -10.97
N GLN A 173 4.43 -20.41 -10.51
CA GLN A 173 4.18 -21.58 -11.36
C GLN A 173 2.68 -21.77 -11.59
N ALA A 174 1.90 -21.71 -10.51
CA ALA A 174 0.45 -21.86 -10.56
C ALA A 174 -0.27 -20.59 -11.01
N ASN A 175 0.40 -19.43 -10.93
CA ASN A 175 -0.13 -18.09 -11.21
C ASN A 175 -1.17 -17.59 -10.21
N GLN A 176 -1.04 -17.95 -8.93
CA GLN A 176 -2.11 -17.75 -7.95
C GLN A 176 -1.55 -17.21 -6.63
N TRP A 177 -2.35 -16.39 -5.97
CA TRP A 177 -2.11 -16.01 -4.58
C TRP A 177 -2.61 -17.11 -3.65
N GLN A 178 -1.91 -17.34 -2.54
CA GLN A 178 -2.43 -18.13 -1.43
C GLN A 178 -3.45 -17.31 -0.61
N SER A 179 -4.26 -17.99 0.19
CA SER A 179 -5.14 -17.29 1.13
C SER A 179 -4.35 -16.38 2.05
N TRP A 180 -4.81 -15.14 2.22
CA TRP A 180 -4.11 -14.18 3.04
C TRP A 180 -4.12 -14.56 4.53
N ARG A 181 -3.02 -14.22 5.20
CA ARG A 181 -2.76 -14.45 6.63
C ARG A 181 -2.54 -13.12 7.33
N LYS A 182 -2.72 -13.10 8.64
CA LYS A 182 -2.35 -11.98 9.51
C LYS A 182 -0.95 -12.24 10.05
N LEU A 183 -0.08 -11.23 10.03
CA LEU A 183 1.17 -11.28 10.77
C LEU A 183 0.84 -11.30 12.26
N ALA A 184 1.31 -12.33 12.97
CA ALA A 184 1.22 -12.36 14.41
C ALA A 184 2.14 -11.29 15.01
N MET A 185 1.56 -10.42 15.84
CA MET A 185 2.29 -9.40 16.60
C MET A 185 2.55 -9.91 18.02
N PRO A 186 3.49 -9.32 18.78
CA PRO A 186 3.70 -9.66 20.19
C PRO A 186 2.42 -9.57 21.03
N ASP A 187 2.34 -10.39 22.08
CA ASP A 187 1.22 -10.38 23.02
C ASP A 187 1.07 -9.00 23.69
N GLY A 188 -0.18 -8.65 24.00
CA GLY A 188 -0.55 -7.37 24.61
C GLY A 188 -1.34 -6.45 23.68
N ASP A 189 -1.80 -5.32 24.22
CA ASP A 189 -2.74 -4.46 23.50
C ASP A 189 -2.06 -3.40 22.63
N GLU A 190 -0.74 -3.23 22.74
CA GLU A 190 0.01 -2.18 22.04
C GLU A 190 -0.18 -2.24 20.52
N PHE A 191 -0.11 -3.44 19.95
CA PHE A 191 -0.20 -3.68 18.51
C PHE A 191 -1.57 -4.21 18.04
N HIS A 192 -2.62 -4.08 18.87
CA HIS A 192 -3.97 -4.52 18.49
C HIS A 192 -4.53 -3.77 17.27
N ASP A 193 -4.10 -2.53 17.03
CA ASP A 193 -4.40 -1.73 15.84
C ASP A 193 -3.10 -1.44 15.06
N ALA A 194 -2.45 -2.45 14.48
CA ALA A 194 -1.15 -2.34 13.81
C ALA A 194 -1.19 -2.88 12.37
N GLY A 195 -0.71 -2.11 11.39
CA GLY A 195 -0.76 -2.55 9.98
C GLY A 195 0.29 -1.94 9.08
N ALA A 196 0.59 -2.67 7.99
CA ALA A 196 1.52 -2.31 6.92
C ALA A 196 0.75 -1.83 5.67
N GLY A 197 -0.06 -0.79 5.80
CA GLY A 197 -0.83 -0.24 4.67
C GLY A 197 0.03 0.63 3.76
N CYS A 198 0.05 0.34 2.45
CA CYS A 198 0.74 1.12 1.42
C CYS A 198 2.26 1.22 1.61
N VAL A 199 2.86 0.32 2.39
CA VAL A 199 4.27 0.40 2.73
C VAL A 199 5.16 -0.27 1.69
N GLN A 200 6.32 0.32 1.47
CA GLN A 200 7.43 -0.31 0.76
C GLN A 200 8.39 -0.92 1.79
N ARG A 201 8.36 -2.25 1.96
CA ARG A 201 9.33 -2.98 2.80
C ARG A 201 10.73 -2.92 2.19
N TYR A 202 11.78 -3.07 3.01
CA TYR A 202 13.15 -3.29 2.55
C TYR A 202 13.58 -4.72 2.91
N ASP A 203 14.36 -5.35 2.03
CA ASP A 203 14.84 -6.72 2.21
C ASP A 203 16.36 -6.66 2.37
N GLU A 204 16.87 -7.14 3.50
CA GLU A 204 18.31 -7.27 3.77
C GLU A 204 18.91 -8.40 2.93
N ALA A 205 20.24 -8.43 2.83
CA ALA A 205 20.96 -9.38 1.97
C ALA A 205 20.74 -10.85 2.38
N ASP A 206 20.47 -11.11 3.66
CA ASP A 206 20.19 -12.43 4.21
C ASP A 206 18.71 -12.85 4.07
N GLY A 207 17.85 -11.98 3.53
CA GLY A 207 16.41 -12.21 3.42
C GLY A 207 15.59 -11.73 4.64
N THR A 208 16.22 -11.06 5.60
CA THR A 208 15.49 -10.37 6.65
C THR A 208 14.66 -9.23 6.06
N ILE A 209 13.42 -9.07 6.51
CA ILE A 209 12.51 -8.04 6.03
C ILE A 209 12.41 -6.92 7.06
N LEU A 210 12.66 -5.69 6.64
CA LEU A 210 12.34 -4.48 7.37
C LEU A 210 11.00 -3.93 6.85
N LEU A 211 9.95 -4.08 7.65
CA LEU A 211 8.58 -3.74 7.31
C LEU A 211 8.11 -2.53 8.13
N PRO A 212 7.98 -1.34 7.52
CA PRO A 212 7.32 -0.22 8.19
C PRO A 212 5.88 -0.59 8.55
N ILE A 213 5.48 -0.27 9.78
CA ILE A 213 4.11 -0.39 10.25
C ILE A 213 3.71 0.87 10.98
N TYR A 214 2.41 1.16 10.97
CA TYR A 214 1.83 2.12 11.90
C TYR A 214 0.86 1.40 12.81
N PHE A 215 0.81 1.86 14.05
CA PHE A 215 0.01 1.26 15.08
C PHE A 215 -0.58 2.30 16.03
N ARG A 216 -1.66 1.94 16.71
CA ARG A 216 -2.30 2.81 17.69
C ARG A 216 -2.48 2.06 19.02
N PRO A 217 -1.61 2.32 20.01
CA PRO A 217 -1.83 1.81 21.35
C PRO A 217 -3.16 2.33 21.94
N PRO A 218 -3.81 1.60 22.84
CA PRO A 218 -5.07 2.02 23.44
C PRO A 218 -4.98 3.41 24.08
N GLY A 219 -5.92 4.29 23.72
CA GLY A 219 -6.01 5.65 24.27
C GLY A 219 -4.89 6.61 23.85
N GLN A 220 -4.02 6.22 22.91
CA GLN A 220 -2.87 7.01 22.48
C GLN A 220 -2.96 7.40 21.00
N ASN A 221 -2.13 8.38 20.61
CA ASN A 221 -1.95 8.75 19.21
C ASN A 221 -1.30 7.60 18.42
N SER A 222 -1.53 7.60 17.11
CA SER A 222 -0.86 6.62 16.24
C SER A 222 0.64 6.90 16.16
N ARG A 223 1.38 5.81 16.01
CA ARG A 223 2.84 5.75 16.02
C ARG A 223 3.33 4.93 14.85
N VAL A 224 4.60 5.07 14.52
CA VAL A 224 5.26 4.32 13.45
C VAL A 224 6.49 3.61 14.00
N THR A 225 6.73 2.39 13.55
CA THR A 225 7.98 1.68 13.79
C THR A 225 8.31 0.81 12.57
N VAL A 226 9.50 0.25 12.54
CA VAL A 226 9.91 -0.74 11.54
C VAL A 226 9.99 -2.08 12.23
N ALA A 227 9.12 -3.01 11.83
CA ALA A 227 9.19 -4.40 12.26
C ALA A 227 10.29 -5.13 11.48
N ARG A 228 11.18 -5.81 12.19
CA ARG A 228 12.07 -6.80 11.60
C ARG A 228 11.33 -8.14 11.57
N CYS A 229 11.22 -8.70 10.38
CA CYS A 229 10.51 -9.94 10.13
C CYS A 229 11.40 -10.95 9.43
N GLU A 230 11.18 -12.23 9.70
CA GLU A 230 11.71 -13.33 8.91
C GLU A 230 10.65 -13.85 7.94
N PHE A 231 11.08 -14.32 6.78
CA PHE A 231 10.21 -14.94 5.79
C PHE A 231 10.86 -16.17 5.16
N ASP A 232 10.26 -17.33 5.39
CA ASP A 232 10.76 -18.63 4.93
C ASP A 232 10.26 -19.02 3.51
N GLY A 233 9.56 -18.10 2.82
CA GLY A 233 8.90 -18.36 1.55
C GLY A 233 7.44 -18.79 1.69
N ASP A 234 6.97 -19.04 2.90
CA ASP A 234 5.57 -19.28 3.23
C ASP A 234 5.08 -18.33 4.34
N GLN A 235 5.72 -18.36 5.51
CA GLN A 235 5.28 -17.63 6.70
C GLN A 235 6.12 -16.39 6.95
N LEU A 236 5.46 -15.23 7.09
CA LEU A 236 6.05 -14.00 7.60
C LEU A 236 5.94 -14.00 9.12
N ARG A 237 7.06 -13.81 9.82
CA ARG A 237 7.14 -13.84 11.29
C ARG A 237 7.75 -12.56 11.83
N PHE A 238 7.08 -11.93 12.77
CA PHE A 238 7.63 -10.82 13.54
C PHE A 238 8.78 -11.31 14.42
N ARG A 239 9.86 -10.52 14.53
CA ARG A 239 10.99 -10.80 15.44
C ARG A 239 11.16 -9.71 16.48
N GLU A 240 11.28 -8.48 16.03
CA GLU A 240 11.47 -7.31 16.88
C GLU A 240 10.99 -6.07 16.11
N HIS A 241 10.95 -4.92 16.77
CA HIS A 241 10.73 -3.64 16.09
C HIS A 241 11.78 -2.62 16.54
N GLY A 242 12.06 -1.67 15.66
CA GLY A 242 13.00 -0.59 15.95
C GLY A 242 12.45 0.46 16.91
N ASN A 243 13.10 1.63 16.91
CA ASN A 243 12.60 2.79 17.63
C ASN A 243 11.18 3.15 17.18
N VAL A 244 10.41 3.73 18.11
CA VAL A 244 9.06 4.19 17.86
C VAL A 244 9.09 5.69 17.57
N LEU A 245 8.50 6.09 16.45
CA LEU A 245 8.25 7.48 16.10
C LEU A 245 6.83 7.86 16.53
N SER A 246 6.70 8.96 17.26
CA SER A 246 5.41 9.46 17.75
C SER A 246 5.35 10.98 17.72
N VAL A 247 4.12 11.50 17.65
CA VAL A 247 3.80 12.91 17.88
C VAL A 247 2.67 12.94 18.90
N GLU A 248 3.00 13.40 20.10
CA GLU A 248 2.06 13.51 21.22
C GLU A 248 1.48 14.92 21.25
N ASP A 249 0.35 15.11 20.57
CA ASP A 249 -0.39 16.35 20.50
C ASP A 249 -1.91 16.07 20.39
N LYS A 250 -2.71 17.09 20.11
CA LYS A 250 -4.17 16.98 19.97
C LYS A 250 -4.62 16.41 18.61
N THR A 251 -3.71 15.90 17.78
CA THR A 251 -4.02 15.30 16.49
C THR A 251 -4.19 13.77 16.60
N ARG A 252 -4.21 13.07 15.46
CA ARG A 252 -4.26 11.61 15.39
C ARG A 252 -2.89 10.94 15.49
N GLY A 253 -1.79 11.71 15.57
CA GLY A 253 -0.43 11.21 15.50
C GLY A 253 0.02 10.82 14.09
N LEU A 254 1.01 9.93 14.01
CA LEU A 254 1.61 9.47 12.76
C LEU A 254 0.80 8.29 12.19
N HIS A 255 0.23 8.47 11.01
CA HIS A 255 -0.61 7.49 10.31
C HIS A 255 -0.04 7.18 8.93
N GLU A 256 -0.24 5.94 8.46
CA GLU A 256 -0.03 5.53 7.06
C GLU A 256 1.31 6.01 6.48
N PRO A 257 2.45 5.59 7.07
CA PRO A 257 3.76 5.93 6.54
C PRO A 257 3.95 5.24 5.19
N SER A 258 3.78 6.00 4.11
CA SER A 258 4.08 5.57 2.73
C SER A 258 5.46 6.03 2.30
#